data_AF-A0A2E5QJF9-F1
#
_entry.id   AF-A0A2E5QJF9-F1
#
_cell.length_a   1.000
_cell.length_b   1.000
_cell.length_c   1.000
_cell.angle_alpha   90.00
_cell.angle_beta   90.00
_cell.angle_gamma   90.00
#
_symmetry.space_group_name_H-M   'P 1'
#
loop_
_entity.id
_entity.type
_entity.pdbx_description
1 polymer ?
#
loop_
_entity_poly.entity_id
_entity_poly.type
_entity_poly.pdbx_seq_one_letter_code
_entity_poly.pdbx_strand_id
1 'polypeptide(L)'
;MLVLRRILASILLVFFTPLFIISLSISQVSSMIQNPDTLTQFIEKTYFVENFYEIVLPEITTEVIKNEIEITKIDNHPLYLKLNSDESSGEVINEIFVKLISPVYVSEIIEILITNLIPYINGDIDNFEIDFNLDEKISSIGELFEEAIFELHLVETLSNDVIIPIAYHKVSGPVSNSVGINFTNEEFNHYFHEVMPIEWIEQNLINGVYEGTYYFSGKSDNLNINIPVSDRVNLIGEVFKDKLNNDETARAVVFTKIIEPMSKSMIKSTNNFSYGISLTREEIIETIKGKASDEWMKKESGKFIDAFIQHLNSDEEKFEYIVDIALLRDAAIGNFITLTSERLDQRIENLPVCSGLTALFTINLKSPDLPKCLPADKKLRDNVSSGLHQVIDSQVTFFVTKSLPISFNFSLSQVSGGKNSDIEKSIREIKGIMKKGIVFTDEDFYEILLDSNNQNFKENIDLIREGFPVKFDSNNLGFFQPIKSIAPKLSLLSYFQWIFIPIILVISFIGGHGFLGKIKWSLGIIGFWVIFYLLLFTLVWRFVSPGEIIFQIIEVKNLSFFTDPKSLEIINFELLSAIKNGMIFIRNKFLLGVIPWGVFFFFLLGINFLLQKNNKYTKFLNTNDESK
;
A
#
# COMPACT_ATOMS: atom_id res chain seq x y z
N MET A 1 -79.23 41.72 2.60
CA MET A 1 -78.86 40.32 2.88
C MET A 1 -77.74 39.77 1.97
N LEU A 2 -77.80 40.03 0.65
CA LEU A 2 -76.83 39.49 -0.32
C LEU A 2 -75.41 40.08 -0.18
N VAL A 3 -75.30 41.36 0.12
CA VAL A 3 -74.01 42.05 0.39
C VAL A 3 -73.34 41.48 1.65
N LEU A 4 -74.10 41.23 2.71
CA LEU A 4 -73.60 40.64 3.95
C LEU A 4 -73.04 39.22 3.74
N ARG A 5 -73.71 38.39 2.93
CA ARG A 5 -73.22 37.04 2.56
C ARG A 5 -71.93 37.07 1.76
N ARG A 6 -71.78 38.04 0.85
CA ARG A 6 -70.54 38.23 0.07
C ARG A 6 -69.39 38.73 0.94
N ILE A 7 -69.64 39.67 1.86
CA ILE A 7 -68.64 40.14 2.83
C ILE A 7 -68.18 38.97 3.71
N LEU A 8 -69.11 38.16 4.22
CA LEU A 8 -68.78 36.98 5.01
C LEU A 8 -67.95 35.96 4.21
N ALA A 9 -68.34 35.68 2.96
CA ALA A 9 -67.60 34.79 2.07
C ALA A 9 -66.18 35.32 1.76
N SER A 10 -66.01 36.63 1.58
CA SER A 10 -64.70 37.26 1.37
C SER A 10 -63.81 37.21 2.61
N ILE A 11 -64.36 37.41 3.81
CA ILE A 11 -63.61 37.27 5.07
C ILE A 11 -63.14 35.83 5.26
N LEU A 12 -64.04 34.86 5.06
CA LEU A 12 -63.69 33.43 5.13
C LEU A 12 -62.63 33.07 4.08
N LEU A 13 -62.72 33.61 2.87
CA LEU A 13 -61.73 33.40 1.82
C LEU A 13 -60.34 33.87 2.25
N VAL A 14 -60.22 35.11 2.75
CA VAL A 14 -58.92 35.66 3.21
C VAL A 14 -58.34 34.83 4.35
N PHE A 15 -59.18 34.36 5.28
CA PHE A 15 -58.74 33.56 6.41
C PHE A 15 -58.28 32.15 6.02
N PHE A 16 -59.02 31.48 5.14
CA PHE A 16 -58.72 30.11 4.74
C PHE A 16 -57.61 30.01 3.67
N THR A 17 -57.37 31.07 2.89
CA THR A 17 -56.33 31.09 1.84
C THR A 17 -54.95 30.68 2.33
N PRO A 18 -54.38 31.32 3.36
CA PRO A 18 -53.08 30.93 3.90
C PRO A 18 -53.06 29.49 4.42
N LEU A 19 -54.13 29.06 5.09
CA LEU A 19 -54.21 27.73 5.70
C LEU A 19 -54.16 26.61 4.65
N PHE A 20 -54.84 26.77 3.52
CA PHE A 20 -54.79 25.75 2.49
C PHE A 20 -53.53 25.81 1.62
N ILE A 21 -52.90 26.98 1.46
CA ILE A 21 -51.55 27.04 0.88
C ILE A 21 -50.56 26.26 1.75
N ILE A 22 -50.60 26.48 3.06
CA ILE A 22 -49.76 25.73 4.02
C ILE A 22 -50.07 24.24 3.94
N SER A 23 -51.35 23.86 3.90
CA SER A 23 -51.76 22.46 3.79
C SER A 23 -51.31 21.79 2.48
N LEU A 24 -51.41 22.48 1.35
CA LEU A 24 -50.90 21.98 0.07
C LEU A 24 -49.39 21.80 0.09
N SER A 25 -48.65 22.78 0.61
CA SER A 25 -47.20 22.69 0.75
C SER A 25 -46.81 21.52 1.65
N ILE A 26 -47.49 21.33 2.80
CA ILE A 26 -47.27 20.18 3.68
C ILE A 26 -47.56 18.87 2.95
N SER A 27 -48.66 18.79 2.21
CA SER A 27 -48.99 17.57 1.46
C SER A 27 -47.94 17.24 0.40
N GLN A 28 -47.42 18.24 -0.30
CA GLN A 28 -46.41 18.03 -1.35
C GLN A 28 -45.07 17.59 -0.74
N VAL A 29 -44.63 18.26 0.33
CA VAL A 29 -43.45 17.84 1.11
C VAL A 29 -43.62 16.41 1.62
N SER A 30 -44.79 16.08 2.20
CA SER A 30 -45.08 14.73 2.70
C SER A 30 -45.00 13.69 1.58
N SER A 31 -45.63 13.96 0.43
CA SER A 31 -45.60 13.04 -0.71
C SER A 31 -44.19 12.84 -1.30
N MET A 32 -43.33 13.86 -1.21
CA MET A 32 -41.96 13.78 -1.70
C MET A 32 -41.07 12.95 -0.77
N ILE A 33 -41.18 13.14 0.55
CA ILE A 33 -40.38 12.42 1.55
C ILE A 33 -40.80 10.95 1.66
N GLN A 34 -42.09 10.67 1.50
CA GLN A 34 -42.65 9.34 1.74
C GLN A 34 -42.67 8.43 0.52
N ASN A 35 -42.35 8.95 -0.67
CA ASN A 35 -42.35 8.17 -1.89
C ASN A 35 -40.92 7.78 -2.32
N PRO A 36 -40.52 6.50 -2.22
CA PRO A 36 -39.18 6.04 -2.58
C PRO A 36 -38.83 6.37 -4.03
N ASP A 37 -39.77 6.23 -4.96
CA ASP A 37 -39.54 6.53 -6.37
C ASP A 37 -39.21 8.01 -6.58
N THR A 38 -39.77 8.91 -5.76
CA THR A 38 -39.54 10.34 -5.90
C THR A 38 -38.18 10.76 -5.36
N LEU A 39 -37.70 10.13 -4.28
CA LEU A 39 -36.36 10.36 -3.75
C LEU A 39 -35.28 9.76 -4.67
N THR A 40 -35.53 8.57 -5.22
CA THR A 40 -34.64 7.94 -6.21
C THR A 40 -34.54 8.79 -7.48
N GLN A 41 -35.69 9.24 -8.02
CA GLN A 41 -35.71 10.19 -9.14
C GLN A 41 -35.02 11.52 -8.81
N PHE A 42 -35.08 11.98 -7.56
CA PHE A 42 -34.38 13.19 -7.15
C PHE A 42 -32.86 13.01 -7.26
N ILE A 43 -32.30 11.91 -6.76
CA ILE A 43 -30.86 11.61 -6.84
C ILE A 43 -30.41 11.40 -8.29
N GLU A 44 -31.22 10.69 -9.09
CA GLU A 44 -30.94 10.49 -10.51
C GLU A 44 -30.91 11.84 -11.25
N LYS A 45 -31.87 12.73 -10.99
CA LYS A 45 -31.96 14.04 -11.64
C LYS A 45 -30.96 15.06 -11.10
N THR A 46 -30.29 14.79 -9.98
CA THR A 46 -29.15 15.59 -9.53
C THR A 46 -27.85 15.18 -10.22
N TYR A 47 -27.84 14.11 -11.03
CA TYR A 47 -26.63 13.55 -11.65
C TYR A 47 -25.52 13.25 -10.63
N PHE A 48 -25.90 12.90 -9.40
CA PHE A 48 -24.93 12.78 -8.31
C PHE A 48 -23.91 11.67 -8.54
N VAL A 49 -24.40 10.49 -8.94
CA VAL A 49 -23.55 9.33 -9.25
C VAL A 49 -22.69 9.62 -10.48
N GLU A 50 -23.30 10.11 -11.57
CA GLU A 50 -22.58 10.46 -12.81
C GLU A 50 -21.47 11.50 -12.57
N ASN A 51 -21.77 12.60 -11.89
CA ASN A 51 -20.79 13.62 -11.54
C ASN A 51 -19.65 13.09 -10.66
N PHE A 52 -19.92 12.13 -9.78
CA PHE A 52 -18.87 11.50 -8.98
C PHE A 52 -17.86 10.76 -9.88
N TYR A 53 -18.34 9.93 -10.81
CA TYR A 53 -17.45 9.14 -11.67
C TYR A 53 -16.81 9.93 -12.81
N GLU A 54 -17.49 10.94 -13.35
CA GLU A 54 -16.97 11.72 -14.49
C GLU A 54 -16.05 12.86 -14.06
N ILE A 55 -16.17 13.35 -12.81
CA ILE A 55 -15.49 14.57 -12.36
C ILE A 55 -14.72 14.34 -11.07
N VAL A 56 -15.37 13.82 -10.02
CA VAL A 56 -14.72 13.69 -8.70
C VAL A 56 -13.64 12.60 -8.72
N LEU A 57 -13.94 11.42 -9.25
CA LEU A 57 -13.03 10.29 -9.25
C LEU A 57 -11.77 10.52 -10.12
N PRO A 58 -11.86 11.12 -11.33
CA PRO A 58 -10.66 11.50 -12.09
C PRO A 58 -9.79 12.52 -11.34
N GLU A 59 -10.40 13.46 -10.61
CA GLU A 59 -9.66 14.45 -9.83
C GLU A 59 -8.96 13.81 -8.62
N ILE A 60 -9.63 12.88 -7.92
CA ILE A 60 -9.04 12.03 -6.88
C ILE A 60 -7.81 11.31 -7.43
N THR A 61 -7.98 10.67 -8.59
CA THR A 61 -6.94 9.86 -9.22
C THR A 61 -5.74 10.72 -9.64
N THR A 62 -6.00 11.89 -10.20
CA THR A 62 -4.96 12.87 -10.57
C THR A 62 -4.15 13.30 -9.34
N GLU A 63 -4.83 13.55 -8.23
CA GLU A 63 -4.18 13.95 -6.98
C GLU A 63 -3.36 12.81 -6.37
N VAL A 64 -3.83 11.54 -6.45
CA VAL A 64 -3.05 10.36 -6.02
C VAL A 64 -1.79 10.19 -6.83
N ILE A 65 -1.85 10.35 -8.15
CA ILE A 65 -0.68 10.25 -9.04
C ILE A 65 0.32 11.37 -8.78
N LYS A 66 -0.17 12.58 -8.53
CA LYS A 66 0.65 13.76 -8.25
C LYS A 66 1.33 13.69 -6.89
N ASN A 67 0.68 13.06 -5.91
CA ASN A 67 1.21 12.92 -4.56
C ASN A 67 2.18 11.73 -4.52
N GLU A 68 3.48 12.05 -4.42
CA GLU A 68 4.52 11.06 -4.15
C GLU A 68 4.21 10.32 -2.83
N ILE A 69 4.10 8.99 -2.88
CA ILE A 69 3.72 8.19 -1.70
C ILE A 69 4.98 7.91 -0.88
N GLU A 70 5.13 8.56 0.27
CA GLU A 70 6.23 8.29 1.19
C GLU A 70 6.09 6.87 1.77
N ILE A 71 7.01 5.98 1.44
CA ILE A 71 6.99 4.59 1.93
C ILE A 71 7.77 4.47 3.23
N THR A 72 8.97 5.04 3.27
CA THR A 72 9.88 4.90 4.42
C THR A 72 10.96 5.97 4.42
N LYS A 73 11.88 5.93 5.39
CA LYS A 73 13.06 6.82 5.47
C LYS A 73 14.35 6.02 5.60
N ILE A 74 15.36 6.40 4.83
CA ILE A 74 16.75 5.96 5.02
C ILE A 74 17.56 7.17 5.49
N ASP A 75 18.20 7.07 6.66
CA ASP A 75 18.99 8.16 7.25
C ASP A 75 18.25 9.50 7.30
N ASN A 76 16.96 9.48 7.69
CA ASN A 76 16.02 10.60 7.68
C ASN A 76 15.68 11.18 6.30
N HIS A 77 16.12 10.57 5.21
CA HIS A 77 15.71 10.94 3.85
C HIS A 77 14.50 10.08 3.45
N PRO A 78 13.35 10.69 3.15
CA PRO A 78 12.17 9.96 2.71
C PRO A 78 12.40 9.31 1.35
N LEU A 79 12.00 8.05 1.25
CA LEU A 79 11.85 7.31 0.01
C LEU A 79 10.39 7.37 -0.40
N TYR A 80 10.18 7.77 -1.66
CA TYR A 80 8.87 7.89 -2.24
C TYR A 80 8.70 6.87 -3.35
N LEU A 81 7.50 6.29 -3.42
CA LEU A 81 7.03 5.61 -4.61
C LEU A 81 6.46 6.66 -5.56
N LYS A 82 7.04 6.76 -6.76
CA LYS A 82 6.59 7.67 -7.80
C LYS A 82 5.77 6.91 -8.82
N LEU A 83 4.46 7.12 -8.82
CA LEU A 83 3.65 6.64 -9.92
C LEU A 83 3.99 7.45 -11.18
N ASN A 84 4.07 6.78 -12.32
CA ASN A 84 4.27 7.49 -13.58
C ASN A 84 3.12 8.48 -13.78
N SER A 85 3.46 9.74 -14.02
CA SER A 85 2.47 10.82 -14.15
C SER A 85 1.90 10.92 -15.56
N ASP A 86 1.87 9.81 -16.30
CA ASP A 86 1.30 9.79 -17.64
C ASP A 86 -0.23 9.65 -17.59
N GLU A 87 -0.89 10.12 -18.64
CA GLU A 87 -2.36 10.10 -18.75
C GLU A 87 -2.91 8.66 -18.67
N SER A 88 -2.14 7.68 -19.14
CA SER A 88 -2.45 6.25 -19.03
C SER A 88 -2.52 5.76 -17.59
N SER A 89 -1.61 6.18 -16.70
CA SER A 89 -1.66 5.74 -15.29
C SER A 89 -2.93 6.21 -14.58
N GLY A 90 -3.42 7.40 -14.94
CA GLY A 90 -4.71 7.93 -14.47
C GLY A 90 -5.89 7.10 -14.93
N GLU A 91 -5.89 6.68 -16.20
CA GLU A 91 -6.95 5.87 -16.76
C GLU A 91 -7.05 4.49 -16.08
N VAL A 92 -5.91 3.83 -15.88
CA VAL A 92 -5.84 2.50 -15.22
C VAL A 92 -6.35 2.56 -13.78
N ILE A 93 -5.89 3.53 -12.98
CA ILE A 93 -6.34 3.68 -11.59
C ILE A 93 -7.84 3.99 -11.54
N ASN A 94 -8.33 4.86 -12.42
CA ASN A 94 -9.75 5.19 -12.52
C ASN A 94 -10.57 3.94 -12.89
N GLU A 95 -10.11 3.14 -13.84
CA GLU A 95 -10.77 1.89 -14.24
C GLU A 95 -10.85 0.89 -13.08
N ILE A 96 -9.78 0.74 -12.30
CA ILE A 96 -9.76 -0.10 -11.09
C ILE A 96 -10.81 0.36 -10.08
N PHE A 97 -10.90 1.67 -9.81
CA PHE A 97 -11.92 2.22 -8.92
C PHE A 97 -13.34 1.98 -9.45
N VAL A 98 -13.57 2.16 -10.76
CA VAL A 98 -14.86 1.91 -11.41
C VAL A 98 -15.24 0.42 -11.35
N LYS A 99 -14.28 -0.49 -11.53
CA LYS A 99 -14.52 -1.94 -11.41
C LYS A 99 -14.82 -2.33 -9.96
N LEU A 100 -14.11 -1.75 -8.97
CA LEU A 100 -14.27 -2.07 -7.56
C LEU A 100 -15.57 -1.50 -6.97
N ILE A 101 -15.86 -0.23 -7.24
CA ILE A 101 -17.03 0.50 -6.78
C ILE A 101 -17.72 1.03 -8.03
N SER A 102 -18.58 0.22 -8.65
CA SER A 102 -19.22 0.59 -9.92
C SER A 102 -20.38 1.55 -9.73
N PRO A 103 -20.73 2.36 -10.75
CA PRO A 103 -21.91 3.23 -10.69
C PRO A 103 -23.20 2.46 -10.40
N VAL A 104 -23.29 1.22 -10.88
CA VAL A 104 -24.42 0.32 -10.62
C VAL A 104 -24.49 -0.03 -9.14
N TYR A 105 -23.36 -0.45 -8.55
CA TYR A 105 -23.28 -0.78 -7.14
C TYR A 105 -23.64 0.41 -6.23
N VAL A 106 -23.11 1.61 -6.50
CA VAL A 106 -23.49 2.82 -5.74
C VAL A 106 -24.98 3.11 -5.85
N SER A 107 -25.55 2.94 -7.06
CA SER A 107 -26.99 3.15 -7.27
C SER A 107 -27.85 2.14 -6.50
N GLU A 108 -27.44 0.87 -6.46
CA GLU A 108 -28.11 -0.18 -5.68
C GLU A 108 -28.08 0.12 -4.18
N ILE A 109 -26.93 0.52 -3.63
CA ILE A 109 -26.80 0.90 -2.23
C ILE A 109 -27.68 2.11 -1.89
N ILE A 110 -27.73 3.12 -2.78
CA ILE A 110 -28.61 4.28 -2.61
C ILE A 110 -30.09 3.87 -2.60
N GLU A 111 -30.50 2.96 -3.49
CA GLU A 111 -31.87 2.47 -3.56
C GLU A 111 -32.26 1.69 -2.30
N ILE A 112 -31.38 0.79 -1.83
CA ILE A 112 -31.55 0.06 -0.56
C ILE A 112 -31.65 1.04 0.61
N LEU A 113 -30.78 2.06 0.63
CA LEU A 113 -30.78 3.08 1.68
C LEU A 113 -32.08 3.88 1.69
N ILE A 114 -32.56 4.36 0.54
CA ILE A 114 -33.83 5.09 0.44
C ILE A 114 -35.00 4.19 0.88
N THR A 115 -35.03 2.94 0.42
CA THR A 115 -36.10 1.98 0.72
C THR A 115 -36.24 1.74 2.21
N ASN A 116 -35.13 1.68 2.95
CA ASN A 116 -35.12 1.48 4.40
C ASN A 116 -35.24 2.80 5.20
N LEU A 117 -34.74 3.91 4.67
CA LEU A 117 -34.79 5.21 5.34
C LEU A 117 -36.22 5.74 5.47
N ILE A 118 -37.10 5.48 4.50
CA ILE A 118 -38.49 5.94 4.52
C ILE A 118 -39.30 5.34 5.68
N PRO A 119 -39.39 4.01 5.86
CA PRO A 119 -40.09 3.43 7.00
C PRO A 119 -39.46 3.88 8.33
N TYR A 120 -38.14 4.10 8.38
CA TYR A 120 -37.49 4.66 9.58
C TYR A 120 -37.96 6.08 9.89
N ILE A 121 -37.97 6.97 8.89
CA ILE A 121 -38.46 8.35 9.02
C ILE A 121 -39.95 8.38 9.37
N ASN A 122 -40.75 7.47 8.82
CA ASN A 122 -42.18 7.37 9.16
C ASN A 122 -42.41 6.79 10.57
N GLY A 123 -41.38 6.26 11.23
CA GLY A 123 -41.50 5.60 12.53
C GLY A 123 -42.12 4.22 12.46
N ASP A 124 -42.17 3.60 11.27
CA ASP A 124 -42.62 2.22 11.07
C ASP A 124 -41.56 1.22 11.56
N ILE A 125 -40.28 1.61 11.52
CA ILE A 125 -39.15 0.86 12.06
C ILE A 125 -38.25 1.77 12.92
N ASP A 126 -37.57 1.17 13.90
CA ASP A 126 -36.68 1.89 14.81
C ASP A 126 -35.20 1.81 14.44
N ASN A 127 -34.84 0.84 13.63
CA ASN A 127 -33.51 0.65 13.08
C ASN A 127 -33.60 -0.15 11.77
N PHE A 128 -32.53 -0.09 10.99
CA PHE A 128 -32.31 -0.97 9.85
C PHE A 128 -30.81 -1.20 9.68
N GLU A 129 -30.48 -2.18 8.86
CA GLU A 129 -29.10 -2.57 8.58
C GLU A 129 -28.91 -2.57 7.06
N ILE A 130 -27.78 -2.05 6.61
CA ILE A 130 -27.37 -2.14 5.21
C ILE A 130 -26.06 -2.90 5.17
N ASP A 131 -26.07 -3.99 4.41
CA ASP A 131 -24.88 -4.71 4.03
C ASP A 131 -24.31 -4.07 2.77
N PHE A 132 -23.04 -3.68 2.81
CA PHE A 132 -22.34 -3.10 1.67
C PHE A 132 -21.68 -4.19 0.81
N ASN A 133 -21.70 -5.46 1.23
CA ASN A 133 -21.06 -6.58 0.53
C ASN A 133 -19.59 -6.26 0.18
N LEU A 134 -18.86 -5.61 1.11
CA LEU A 134 -17.47 -5.21 0.86
C LEU A 134 -16.54 -6.42 0.70
N ASP A 135 -16.87 -7.55 1.29
CA ASP A 135 -16.19 -8.84 1.14
C ASP A 135 -16.18 -9.32 -0.33
N GLU A 136 -17.30 -9.16 -1.04
CA GLU A 136 -17.40 -9.45 -2.47
C GLU A 136 -16.55 -8.49 -3.29
N LYS A 137 -16.49 -7.21 -2.92
CA LYS A 137 -15.66 -6.22 -3.65
C LYS A 137 -14.18 -6.48 -3.43
N ILE A 138 -13.79 -6.79 -2.21
CA ILE A 138 -12.42 -7.14 -1.85
C ILE A 138 -11.98 -8.39 -2.59
N SER A 139 -12.86 -9.38 -2.75
CA SER A 139 -12.56 -10.59 -3.52
C SER A 139 -12.07 -10.33 -4.94
N SER A 140 -12.44 -9.20 -5.55
CA SER A 140 -12.02 -8.79 -6.88
C SER A 140 -10.72 -7.98 -6.89
N ILE A 141 -10.22 -7.52 -5.74
CA ILE A 141 -9.00 -6.70 -5.65
C ILE A 141 -7.78 -7.45 -6.20
N GLY A 142 -7.67 -8.76 -5.96
CA GLY A 142 -6.54 -9.55 -6.45
C GLY A 142 -6.33 -9.43 -7.97
N GLU A 143 -7.40 -9.67 -8.74
CA GLU A 143 -7.36 -9.57 -10.21
C GLU A 143 -7.11 -8.13 -10.68
N LEU A 144 -7.77 -7.14 -10.06
CA LEU A 144 -7.60 -5.73 -10.41
C LEU A 144 -6.20 -5.20 -10.09
N PHE A 145 -5.61 -5.66 -9.00
CA PHE A 145 -4.27 -5.28 -8.59
C PHE A 145 -3.21 -5.93 -9.47
N GLU A 146 -3.43 -7.18 -9.89
CA GLU A 146 -2.59 -7.84 -10.88
C GLU A 146 -2.59 -7.06 -12.21
N GLU A 147 -3.75 -6.66 -12.72
CA GLU A 147 -3.89 -5.78 -13.88
C GLU A 147 -3.10 -4.46 -13.69
N ALA A 148 -3.27 -3.82 -12.52
CA ALA A 148 -2.56 -2.59 -12.17
C ALA A 148 -1.04 -2.73 -12.18
N ILE A 149 -0.52 -3.84 -11.63
CA ILE A 149 0.92 -4.13 -11.59
C ILE A 149 1.51 -4.11 -13.00
N PHE A 150 0.82 -4.77 -13.94
CA PHE A 150 1.28 -4.91 -15.30
C PHE A 150 1.18 -3.59 -16.07
N GLU A 151 0.05 -2.91 -15.99
CA GLU A 151 -0.21 -1.71 -16.80
C GLU A 151 0.55 -0.48 -16.30
N LEU A 152 0.78 -0.38 -14.99
CA LEU A 152 1.50 0.75 -14.38
C LEU A 152 2.99 0.47 -14.19
N HIS A 153 3.49 -0.72 -14.55
CA HIS A 153 4.87 -1.17 -14.31
C HIS A 153 5.31 -0.98 -12.84
N LEU A 154 4.39 -1.19 -11.87
CA LEU A 154 4.62 -0.85 -10.46
C LEU A 154 5.83 -1.53 -9.86
N VAL A 155 6.11 -2.77 -10.27
CA VAL A 155 7.19 -3.58 -9.69
C VAL A 155 8.55 -3.03 -10.10
N GLU A 156 8.70 -2.50 -11.33
CA GLU A 156 9.94 -1.88 -11.78
C GLU A 156 10.22 -0.62 -10.96
N THR A 157 9.22 0.25 -10.83
CA THR A 157 9.31 1.46 -10.00
C THR A 157 9.59 1.12 -8.55
N LEU A 158 8.83 0.20 -7.95
CA LEU A 158 9.01 -0.23 -6.56
C LEU A 158 10.41 -0.82 -6.34
N SER A 159 10.88 -1.64 -7.28
CA SER A 159 12.21 -2.23 -7.21
C SER A 159 13.29 -1.14 -7.22
N ASN A 160 13.24 -0.22 -8.18
CA ASN A 160 14.29 0.78 -8.40
C ASN A 160 14.29 1.91 -7.36
N ASP A 161 13.10 2.40 -6.98
CA ASP A 161 12.97 3.58 -6.12
C ASP A 161 12.96 3.23 -4.63
N VAL A 162 12.62 1.98 -4.27
CA VAL A 162 12.42 1.57 -2.88
C VAL A 162 13.25 0.34 -2.51
N ILE A 163 13.06 -0.80 -3.17
CA ILE A 163 13.65 -2.07 -2.71
C ILE A 163 15.17 -2.07 -2.85
N ILE A 164 15.70 -1.70 -4.01
CA ILE A 164 17.15 -1.66 -4.28
C ILE A 164 17.86 -0.67 -3.35
N PRO A 165 17.41 0.59 -3.17
CA PRO A 165 18.02 1.51 -2.22
C PRO A 165 18.05 0.98 -0.78
N ILE A 166 16.95 0.38 -0.31
CA ILE A 166 16.88 -0.24 1.02
C ILE A 166 17.86 -1.41 1.13
N ALA A 167 17.87 -2.29 0.12
CA ALA A 167 18.74 -3.46 0.08
C ALA A 167 20.21 -3.05 0.05
N TYR A 168 20.58 -2.08 -0.80
CA TYR A 168 21.94 -1.56 -0.89
C TYR A 168 22.40 -1.01 0.46
N HIS A 169 21.59 -0.16 1.10
CA HIS A 169 21.92 0.40 2.40
C HIS A 169 22.08 -0.68 3.48
N LYS A 170 21.17 -1.66 3.53
CA LYS A 170 21.19 -2.74 4.53
C LYS A 170 22.28 -3.78 4.30
N VAL A 171 22.74 -3.99 3.06
CA VAL A 171 23.69 -5.06 2.71
C VAL A 171 25.11 -4.54 2.50
N SER A 172 25.30 -3.47 1.73
CA SER A 172 26.64 -3.02 1.32
C SER A 172 27.54 -2.67 2.50
N GLY A 173 27.03 -1.90 3.46
CA GLY A 173 27.78 -1.48 4.66
C GLY A 173 28.23 -2.66 5.52
N PRO A 174 27.32 -3.55 5.96
CA PRO A 174 27.70 -4.74 6.73
C PRO A 174 28.66 -5.68 6.00
N VAL A 175 28.49 -5.90 4.70
CA VAL A 175 29.38 -6.75 3.91
C VAL A 175 30.77 -6.11 3.78
N SER A 176 30.85 -4.82 3.47
CA SER A 176 32.09 -4.06 3.44
C SER A 176 32.82 -4.13 4.79
N ASN A 177 32.13 -3.89 5.90
CA ASN A 177 32.75 -3.87 7.22
C ASN A 177 33.20 -5.26 7.70
N SER A 178 32.42 -6.30 7.38
CA SER A 178 32.67 -7.65 7.90
C SER A 178 33.70 -8.42 7.09
N VAL A 179 33.53 -8.43 5.76
CA VAL A 179 34.35 -9.22 4.84
C VAL A 179 35.18 -8.36 3.88
N GLY A 180 35.03 -7.03 3.91
CA GLY A 180 35.82 -6.11 3.08
C GLY A 180 35.54 -6.19 1.60
N ILE A 181 34.39 -6.75 1.22
CA ILE A 181 33.91 -6.77 -0.15
C ILE A 181 33.03 -5.53 -0.33
N ASN A 182 33.40 -4.69 -1.30
CA ASN A 182 32.66 -3.49 -1.64
C ASN A 182 31.92 -3.69 -2.95
N PHE A 183 30.67 -3.25 -3.00
CA PHE A 183 29.89 -3.16 -4.24
C PHE A 183 29.72 -1.69 -4.59
N THR A 184 29.92 -1.33 -5.85
CA THR A 184 29.43 -0.03 -6.33
C THR A 184 27.91 -0.06 -6.44
N ASN A 185 27.26 1.10 -6.54
CA ASN A 185 25.82 1.16 -6.77
C ASN A 185 25.41 0.42 -8.06
N GLU A 186 26.18 0.59 -9.13
CA GLU A 186 25.94 -0.04 -10.43
C GLU A 186 26.10 -1.57 -10.36
N GLU A 187 27.16 -2.05 -9.70
CA GLU A 187 27.38 -3.49 -9.49
C GLU A 187 26.27 -4.10 -8.65
N PHE A 188 25.91 -3.46 -7.52
CA PHE A 188 24.84 -3.95 -6.65
C PHE A 188 23.51 -4.01 -7.39
N ASN A 189 23.18 -2.97 -8.16
CA ASN A 189 21.95 -2.95 -8.94
C ASN A 189 21.90 -4.09 -9.97
N HIS A 190 23.01 -4.31 -10.69
CA HIS A 190 23.12 -5.39 -11.65
C HIS A 190 22.90 -6.77 -10.99
N TYR A 191 23.62 -7.05 -9.90
CA TYR A 191 23.49 -8.31 -9.19
C TYR A 191 22.13 -8.47 -8.49
N PHE A 192 21.52 -7.37 -8.04
CA PHE A 192 20.19 -7.41 -7.45
C PHE A 192 19.18 -7.94 -8.47
N HIS A 193 19.18 -7.43 -9.70
CA HIS A 193 18.29 -7.92 -10.77
C HIS A 193 18.62 -9.36 -11.20
N GLU A 194 19.88 -9.80 -11.09
CA GLU A 194 20.24 -11.20 -11.36
C GLU A 194 19.67 -12.15 -10.29
N VAL A 195 19.75 -11.78 -9.02
CA VAL A 195 19.26 -12.59 -7.90
C VAL A 195 17.74 -12.52 -7.80
N MET A 196 17.18 -11.30 -7.88
CA MET A 196 15.78 -10.96 -7.73
C MET A 196 15.29 -10.30 -9.03
N PRO A 197 15.09 -11.08 -10.10
CA PRO A 197 14.56 -10.55 -11.35
C PRO A 197 13.15 -9.97 -11.12
N ILE A 198 12.78 -8.96 -11.91
CA ILE A 198 11.53 -8.22 -11.75
C ILE A 198 10.33 -9.17 -11.75
N GLU A 199 10.32 -10.17 -12.63
CA GLU A 199 9.24 -11.15 -12.74
C GLU A 199 9.10 -12.00 -11.47
N TRP A 200 10.20 -12.25 -10.74
CA TRP A 200 10.12 -12.95 -9.46
C TRP A 200 9.54 -12.06 -8.37
N ILE A 201 9.92 -10.78 -8.32
CA ILE A 201 9.35 -9.82 -7.35
C ILE A 201 7.85 -9.67 -7.63
N GLU A 202 7.48 -9.52 -8.90
CA GLU A 202 6.12 -9.39 -9.37
C GLU A 202 5.24 -10.57 -8.95
N GLN A 203 5.67 -11.81 -9.23
CA GLN A 203 4.93 -13.00 -8.83
C GLN A 203 4.71 -13.09 -7.32
N ASN A 204 5.72 -12.75 -6.52
CA ASN A 204 5.57 -12.78 -5.06
C ASN A 204 4.66 -11.66 -4.53
N LEU A 205 4.69 -10.49 -5.17
CA LEU A 205 3.78 -9.39 -4.84
C LEU A 205 2.33 -9.75 -5.18
N ILE A 206 2.08 -10.30 -6.38
CA ILE A 206 0.77 -10.79 -6.80
C ILE A 206 0.27 -11.87 -5.84
N ASN A 207 1.08 -12.88 -5.54
CA ASN A 207 0.72 -13.94 -4.59
C ASN A 207 0.38 -13.37 -3.21
N GLY A 208 1.19 -12.42 -2.71
CA GLY A 208 0.93 -11.75 -1.44
C GLY A 208 -0.40 -10.99 -1.42
N VAL A 209 -0.76 -10.31 -2.52
CA VAL A 209 -2.04 -9.62 -2.63
C VAL A 209 -3.22 -10.59 -2.76
N TYR A 210 -3.07 -11.72 -3.44
CA TYR A 210 -4.11 -12.75 -3.44
C TYR A 210 -4.34 -13.35 -2.05
N GLU A 211 -3.27 -13.67 -1.31
CA GLU A 211 -3.38 -14.14 0.08
C GLU A 211 -4.05 -13.09 0.98
N GLY A 212 -3.66 -11.81 0.84
CA GLY A 212 -4.33 -10.70 1.51
C GLY A 212 -5.80 -10.60 1.12
N THR A 213 -6.12 -10.71 -0.16
CA THR A 213 -7.49 -10.67 -0.69
C THR A 213 -8.35 -11.79 -0.11
N TYR A 214 -7.85 -13.02 -0.07
CA TYR A 214 -8.56 -14.15 0.54
C TYR A 214 -8.79 -13.93 2.03
N TYR A 215 -7.80 -13.38 2.74
CA TYR A 215 -7.95 -13.06 4.16
C TYR A 215 -9.00 -11.96 4.41
N PHE A 216 -8.88 -10.80 3.73
CA PHE A 216 -9.80 -9.67 3.93
C PHE A 216 -11.22 -9.93 3.41
N SER A 217 -11.40 -10.80 2.42
CA SER A 217 -12.73 -11.26 1.97
C SER A 217 -13.32 -12.37 2.87
N GLY A 218 -12.59 -12.80 3.91
CA GLY A 218 -13.04 -13.86 4.82
C GLY A 218 -12.98 -15.28 4.23
N LYS A 219 -12.40 -15.46 3.04
CA LYS A 219 -12.16 -16.78 2.41
C LYS A 219 -11.02 -17.56 3.05
N SER A 220 -10.12 -16.87 3.78
CA SER A 220 -9.10 -17.47 4.63
C SER A 220 -9.24 -17.00 6.06
N ASP A 221 -9.02 -17.90 7.03
CA ASP A 221 -9.06 -17.58 8.46
C ASP A 221 -7.81 -16.86 8.95
N ASN A 222 -6.67 -17.06 8.29
CA ASN A 222 -5.37 -16.52 8.68
C ASN A 222 -4.65 -15.93 7.47
N LEU A 223 -3.97 -14.82 7.66
CA LEU A 223 -3.01 -14.27 6.70
C LEU A 223 -1.71 -15.05 6.76
N ASN A 224 -1.25 -15.55 5.62
CA ASN A 224 0.03 -16.25 5.52
C ASN A 224 0.68 -15.99 4.16
N ILE A 225 1.41 -14.87 4.06
CA ILE A 225 2.18 -14.55 2.87
C ILE A 225 3.54 -15.23 3.01
N ASN A 226 3.87 -16.14 2.09
CA ASN A 226 5.16 -16.82 2.07
C ASN A 226 5.95 -16.46 0.81
N ILE A 227 7.12 -15.86 0.99
CA ILE A 227 8.05 -15.51 -0.08
C ILE A 227 9.22 -16.51 -0.06
N PRO A 228 9.26 -17.50 -0.97
CA PRO A 228 10.32 -18.50 -1.01
C PRO A 228 11.64 -17.88 -1.51
N VAL A 229 12.66 -17.90 -0.67
CA VAL A 229 14.00 -17.35 -1.00
C VAL A 229 15.09 -18.43 -1.13
N SER A 230 14.75 -19.71 -0.98
CA SER A 230 15.70 -20.84 -1.04
C SER A 230 16.53 -20.84 -2.33
N ASP A 231 15.86 -20.62 -3.45
CA ASP A 231 16.48 -20.73 -4.78
C ASP A 231 17.36 -19.51 -5.09
N ARG A 232 17.12 -18.39 -4.38
CA ARG A 232 17.87 -17.13 -4.49
C ARG A 232 19.26 -17.25 -3.86
N VAL A 233 19.43 -18.14 -2.88
CA VAL A 233 20.71 -18.36 -2.18
C VAL A 233 21.81 -18.80 -3.13
N ASN A 234 21.48 -19.70 -4.07
CA ASN A 234 22.46 -20.17 -5.05
C ASN A 234 22.91 -19.03 -5.97
N LEU A 235 21.99 -18.16 -6.39
CA LEU A 235 22.30 -16.99 -7.21
C LEU A 235 23.17 -15.98 -6.45
N ILE A 236 22.90 -15.75 -5.16
CA ILE A 236 23.76 -14.94 -4.29
C ILE A 236 25.19 -15.52 -4.25
N GLY A 237 25.30 -16.86 -4.18
CA GLY A 237 26.58 -17.56 -4.29
C GLY A 237 27.33 -17.27 -5.58
N GLU A 238 26.64 -17.32 -6.73
CA GLU A 238 27.22 -16.97 -8.03
C GLU A 238 27.67 -15.51 -8.09
N VAL A 239 26.88 -14.56 -7.58
CA VAL A 239 27.25 -13.15 -7.48
C VAL A 239 28.54 -12.95 -6.68
N PHE A 240 28.66 -13.59 -5.51
CA PHE A 240 29.89 -13.51 -4.72
C PHE A 240 31.07 -14.14 -5.44
N LYS A 241 30.87 -15.26 -6.15
CA LYS A 241 31.93 -15.88 -6.95
C LYS A 241 32.36 -14.99 -8.11
N ASP A 242 31.43 -14.36 -8.81
CA ASP A 242 31.75 -13.43 -9.90
C ASP A 242 32.51 -12.21 -9.37
N LYS A 243 32.03 -11.59 -8.29
CA LYS A 243 32.72 -10.48 -7.63
C LYS A 243 34.14 -10.86 -7.22
N LEU A 244 34.33 -12.04 -6.62
CA LEU A 244 35.66 -12.51 -6.25
C LEU A 244 36.50 -12.78 -7.49
N ASN A 245 35.99 -13.41 -8.53
CA ASN A 245 36.76 -13.70 -9.74
C ASN A 245 37.26 -12.43 -10.46
N ASN A 246 36.44 -11.38 -10.47
CA ASN A 246 36.70 -10.16 -11.22
C ASN A 246 37.43 -9.08 -10.40
N ASP A 247 37.31 -9.09 -9.06
CA ASP A 247 37.94 -8.12 -8.16
C ASP A 247 39.08 -8.76 -7.35
N GLU A 248 40.32 -8.43 -7.71
CA GLU A 248 41.52 -8.86 -6.98
C GLU A 248 41.54 -8.36 -5.53
N THR A 249 41.02 -7.16 -5.27
CA THR A 249 40.96 -6.59 -3.92
C THR A 249 39.98 -7.38 -3.06
N ALA A 250 38.78 -7.68 -3.57
CA ALA A 250 37.80 -8.50 -2.86
C ALA A 250 38.37 -9.87 -2.48
N ARG A 251 39.09 -10.53 -3.40
CA ARG A 251 39.79 -11.80 -3.12
C ARG A 251 40.87 -11.67 -2.07
N ALA A 252 41.72 -10.65 -2.18
CA ALA A 252 42.79 -10.42 -1.21
C ALA A 252 42.24 -10.19 0.20
N VAL A 253 41.09 -9.51 0.32
CA VAL A 253 40.46 -9.28 1.63
C VAL A 253 39.82 -10.54 2.19
N VAL A 254 39.13 -11.35 1.38
CA VAL A 254 38.63 -12.67 1.82
C VAL A 254 39.76 -13.55 2.34
N PHE A 255 40.90 -13.60 1.64
CA PHE A 255 42.08 -14.33 2.09
C PHE A 255 42.59 -13.79 3.44
N THR A 256 42.70 -12.48 3.58
CA THR A 256 43.25 -11.82 4.78
C THR A 256 42.31 -11.91 5.99
N LYS A 257 40.99 -11.88 5.78
CA LYS A 257 39.98 -11.87 6.84
C LYS A 257 39.53 -13.28 7.25
N ILE A 258 39.52 -14.23 6.31
CA ILE A 258 39.03 -15.59 6.55
C ILE A 258 40.22 -16.55 6.68
N ILE A 259 41.14 -16.61 5.71
CA ILE A 259 42.18 -17.65 5.68
C ILE A 259 43.34 -17.35 6.65
N GLU A 260 43.77 -16.08 6.74
CA GLU A 260 44.96 -15.70 7.51
C GLU A 260 44.81 -15.87 9.04
N PRO A 261 43.74 -15.41 9.71
CA PRO A 261 43.58 -15.54 11.16
C PRO A 261 43.50 -17.01 11.59
N MET A 262 42.96 -17.87 10.74
CA MET A 262 42.83 -19.30 11.00
C MET A 262 44.16 -20.03 10.88
N SER A 263 44.97 -19.67 9.88
CA SER A 263 46.34 -20.15 9.73
C SER A 263 47.17 -19.84 10.99
N LYS A 264 46.97 -18.66 11.60
CA LYS A 264 47.63 -18.27 12.87
C LYS A 264 47.26 -19.19 14.05
N SER A 265 46.03 -19.71 14.09
CA SER A 265 45.55 -20.57 15.19
C SER A 265 46.10 -22.01 15.14
N MET A 266 46.41 -22.51 13.95
CA MET A 266 46.81 -23.92 13.73
C MET A 266 48.32 -24.15 13.76
N ILE A 267 49.13 -23.13 13.44
CA ILE A 267 50.60 -23.23 13.43
C ILE A 267 51.13 -23.10 14.87
N LYS A 268 51.33 -24.24 15.54
CA LYS A 268 51.65 -24.29 16.99
C LYS A 268 53.13 -24.09 17.36
N SER A 269 54.11 -24.11 16.46
CA SER A 269 55.53 -24.16 16.85
C SER A 269 56.39 -23.00 16.35
N THR A 270 57.23 -22.50 17.26
CA THR A 270 58.53 -21.90 16.94
C THR A 270 59.46 -23.02 16.46
N ASN A 271 60.08 -22.85 15.30
CA ASN A 271 60.96 -23.87 14.71
C ASN A 271 62.39 -23.38 14.82
N ASN A 272 63.20 -24.10 15.61
CA ASN A 272 64.61 -23.83 15.78
C ASN A 272 65.39 -24.84 14.93
N PHE A 273 66.00 -24.35 13.87
CA PHE A 273 66.98 -25.08 13.07
C PHE A 273 68.35 -24.99 13.74
N SER A 274 69.30 -25.77 13.21
CA SER A 274 70.70 -25.64 13.62
C SER A 274 71.21 -24.21 13.40
N TYR A 275 72.34 -23.89 14.02
CA TYR A 275 73.01 -22.60 13.94
C TYR A 275 72.21 -21.43 14.52
N GLY A 276 71.20 -21.75 15.34
CA GLY A 276 70.29 -20.80 15.96
C GLY A 276 69.43 -20.02 14.96
N ILE A 277 69.21 -20.59 13.77
CA ILE A 277 68.28 -20.08 12.77
C ILE A 277 66.87 -20.52 13.18
N SER A 278 65.90 -19.61 13.12
CA SER A 278 64.51 -19.93 13.36
C SER A 278 63.62 -19.28 12.31
N LEU A 279 62.41 -19.80 12.17
CA LEU A 279 61.34 -19.16 11.39
C LEU A 279 60.21 -18.76 12.35
N THR A 280 59.74 -17.52 12.22
CA THR A 280 58.57 -17.05 12.95
C THR A 280 57.30 -17.60 12.31
N ARG A 281 56.19 -17.55 13.06
CA ARG A 281 54.89 -17.99 12.54
C ARG A 281 54.45 -17.08 11.39
N GLU A 282 54.66 -15.79 11.53
CA GLU A 282 54.33 -14.76 10.54
C GLU A 282 55.11 -15.01 9.25
N GLU A 283 56.40 -15.33 9.33
CA GLU A 283 57.21 -15.70 8.15
C GLU A 283 56.70 -16.96 7.45
N ILE A 284 56.26 -17.97 8.21
CA ILE A 284 55.69 -19.19 7.63
C ILE A 284 54.41 -18.87 6.85
N ILE A 285 53.52 -18.06 7.42
CA ILE A 285 52.24 -17.68 6.79
C ILE A 285 52.50 -16.83 5.54
N GLU A 286 53.32 -15.79 5.64
CA GLU A 286 53.63 -14.90 4.51
C GLU A 286 54.34 -15.65 3.38
N THR A 287 55.21 -16.61 3.70
CA THR A 287 55.90 -17.41 2.67
C THR A 287 54.94 -18.35 1.94
N ILE A 288 54.00 -18.98 2.65
CA ILE A 288 52.96 -19.82 2.03
C ILE A 288 51.97 -18.96 1.23
N LYS A 289 51.54 -17.82 1.78
CA LYS A 289 50.67 -16.83 1.12
C LYS A 289 51.28 -16.32 -0.18
N GLY A 290 52.58 -16.03 -0.19
CA GLY A 290 53.31 -15.61 -1.39
C GLY A 290 53.37 -16.66 -2.51
N LYS A 291 52.92 -17.89 -2.27
CA LYS A 291 52.80 -18.95 -3.29
C LYS A 291 51.38 -19.16 -3.80
N ALA A 292 50.40 -18.52 -3.20
CA ALA A 292 49.02 -18.56 -3.68
C ALA A 292 48.93 -17.82 -5.02
N SER A 293 48.81 -18.57 -6.13
CA SER A 293 48.58 -17.97 -7.45
C SER A 293 47.16 -17.40 -7.52
N ASP A 294 46.95 -16.44 -8.43
CA ASP A 294 45.63 -15.87 -8.75
C ASP A 294 44.58 -16.97 -9.02
N GLU A 295 44.97 -17.98 -9.79
CA GLU A 295 44.14 -19.14 -10.15
C GLU A 295 43.79 -19.99 -8.93
N TRP A 296 44.76 -20.30 -8.07
CA TRP A 296 44.51 -21.05 -6.84
C TRP A 296 43.57 -20.28 -5.92
N MET A 297 43.77 -18.96 -5.78
CA MET A 297 42.91 -18.11 -4.94
C MET A 297 41.47 -18.07 -5.46
N LYS A 298 41.26 -17.92 -6.78
CA LYS A 298 39.92 -17.98 -7.40
C LYS A 298 39.22 -19.30 -7.09
N LYS A 299 39.92 -20.41 -7.35
CA LYS A 299 39.38 -21.75 -7.14
C LYS A 299 39.03 -21.99 -5.67
N GLU A 300 39.90 -21.60 -4.75
CA GLU A 300 39.69 -21.85 -3.33
C GLU A 300 38.60 -20.96 -2.73
N SER A 301 38.53 -19.69 -3.17
CA SER A 301 37.47 -18.77 -2.76
C SER A 301 36.10 -19.23 -3.28
N GLY A 302 36.04 -19.71 -4.53
CA GLY A 302 34.81 -20.27 -5.11
C GLY A 302 34.29 -21.49 -4.34
N LYS A 303 35.17 -22.45 -4.04
CA LYS A 303 34.80 -23.62 -3.21
C LYS A 303 34.30 -23.23 -1.82
N PHE A 304 34.90 -22.21 -1.20
CA PHE A 304 34.44 -21.72 0.09
C PHE A 304 33.01 -21.19 0.00
N ILE A 305 32.71 -20.37 -1.02
CA ILE A 305 31.35 -19.89 -1.27
C ILE A 305 30.41 -21.08 -1.50
N ASP A 306 30.76 -22.03 -2.37
CA ASP A 306 29.91 -23.21 -2.64
C ASP A 306 29.61 -24.01 -1.37
N ALA A 307 30.60 -24.26 -0.53
CA ALA A 307 30.42 -24.95 0.75
C ALA A 307 29.54 -24.15 1.72
N PHE A 308 29.68 -22.82 1.74
CA PHE A 308 28.87 -21.96 2.59
C PHE A 308 27.40 -21.93 2.13
N ILE A 309 27.15 -21.80 0.82
CA ILE A 309 25.82 -21.88 0.22
C ILE A 309 25.18 -23.25 0.50
N GLN A 310 25.94 -24.33 0.31
CA GLN A 310 25.49 -25.69 0.66
C GLN A 310 25.11 -25.78 2.14
N HIS A 311 25.90 -25.17 3.02
CA HIS A 311 25.60 -25.15 4.45
C HIS A 311 24.30 -24.40 4.75
N LEU A 312 24.06 -23.24 4.14
CA LEU A 312 22.81 -22.50 4.29
C LEU A 312 21.60 -23.32 3.85
N ASN A 313 21.73 -24.10 2.78
CA ASN A 313 20.65 -24.95 2.24
C ASN A 313 20.50 -26.31 2.96
N SER A 314 21.49 -26.75 3.74
CA SER A 314 21.49 -28.07 4.40
C SER A 314 20.73 -28.12 5.73
N ASP A 315 20.45 -29.32 6.25
CA ASP A 315 19.98 -29.54 7.63
C ASP A 315 21.09 -29.52 8.68
N GLU A 316 22.35 -29.49 8.27
CA GLU A 316 23.48 -29.59 9.18
C GLU A 316 23.71 -28.28 9.94
N GLU A 317 23.67 -28.33 11.27
CA GLU A 317 23.93 -27.14 12.10
C GLU A 317 25.39 -26.70 12.11
N LYS A 318 26.31 -27.61 11.77
CA LYS A 318 27.75 -27.35 11.80
C LYS A 318 28.27 -27.10 10.40
N PHE A 319 28.96 -25.98 10.24
CA PHE A 319 29.77 -25.70 9.07
C PHE A 319 31.21 -26.14 9.33
N GLU A 320 31.75 -26.98 8.47
CA GLU A 320 33.17 -27.34 8.43
C GLU A 320 33.70 -27.15 7.00
N TYR A 321 34.82 -26.45 6.85
CA TYR A 321 35.48 -26.23 5.57
C TYR A 321 36.97 -26.55 5.64
N ILE A 322 37.45 -27.28 4.64
CA ILE A 322 38.84 -27.75 4.55
C ILE A 322 39.55 -27.00 3.42
N VAL A 323 40.55 -26.20 3.78
CA VAL A 323 41.46 -25.54 2.85
C VAL A 323 42.64 -26.47 2.57
N ASP A 324 42.85 -26.85 1.30
CA ASP A 324 44.02 -27.62 0.88
C ASP A 324 45.19 -26.69 0.51
N ILE A 325 46.29 -26.78 1.27
CA ILE A 325 47.50 -25.98 1.07
C ILE A 325 48.71 -26.83 0.65
N ALA A 326 48.52 -28.11 0.31
CA ALA A 326 49.63 -29.00 -0.01
C ALA A 326 50.52 -28.44 -1.13
N LEU A 327 49.90 -27.97 -2.21
CA LEU A 327 50.61 -27.36 -3.35
C LEU A 327 51.35 -26.08 -2.96
N LEU A 328 50.73 -25.22 -2.15
CA LEU A 328 51.33 -23.96 -1.70
C LEU A 328 52.54 -24.22 -0.79
N ARG A 329 52.39 -25.15 0.15
CA ARG A 329 53.43 -25.59 1.07
C ARG A 329 54.64 -26.16 0.32
N ASP A 330 54.40 -27.04 -0.64
CA ASP A 330 55.48 -27.68 -1.41
C ASP A 330 56.19 -26.67 -2.32
N ALA A 331 55.45 -25.74 -2.93
CA ALA A 331 56.01 -24.63 -3.69
C ALA A 331 56.79 -23.62 -2.82
N ALA A 332 56.50 -23.55 -1.51
CA ALA A 332 57.15 -22.64 -0.57
C ALA A 332 58.51 -23.16 -0.06
N ILE A 333 58.87 -24.43 -0.26
CA ILE A 333 60.13 -25.03 0.22
C ILE A 333 61.35 -24.19 -0.19
N GLY A 334 61.42 -23.82 -1.47
CA GLY A 334 62.54 -23.01 -1.99
C GLY A 334 62.66 -21.66 -1.31
N ASN A 335 61.54 -21.00 -1.00
CA ASN A 335 61.54 -19.71 -0.32
C ASN A 335 61.98 -19.83 1.14
N PHE A 336 61.57 -20.89 1.84
CA PHE A 336 62.06 -21.17 3.19
C PHE A 336 63.56 -21.44 3.21
N ILE A 337 64.07 -22.18 2.21
CA ILE A 337 65.51 -22.41 2.04
C ILE A 337 66.25 -21.08 1.81
N THR A 338 65.75 -20.21 0.94
CA THR A 338 66.35 -18.88 0.71
C THR A 338 66.37 -18.05 2.00
N LEU A 339 65.23 -17.91 2.69
CA LEU A 339 65.13 -17.12 3.93
C LEU A 339 66.08 -17.62 5.02
N THR A 340 66.22 -18.93 5.18
CA THR A 340 67.11 -19.52 6.20
C THR A 340 68.58 -19.47 5.78
N SER A 341 68.87 -19.59 4.49
CA SER A 341 70.22 -19.43 3.92
C SER A 341 70.72 -18.00 4.09
N GLU A 342 69.92 -16.99 3.78
CA GLU A 342 70.30 -15.58 3.97
C GLU A 342 70.61 -15.26 5.45
N ARG A 343 69.84 -15.83 6.38
CA ARG A 343 70.12 -15.70 7.83
C ARG A 343 71.38 -16.44 8.25
N LEU A 344 71.66 -17.59 7.64
CA LEU A 344 72.88 -18.33 7.88
C LEU A 344 74.10 -17.53 7.38
N ASP A 345 74.03 -16.98 6.18
CA ASP A 345 75.08 -16.13 5.60
C ASP A 345 75.40 -14.94 6.51
N GLN A 346 74.38 -14.21 6.98
CA GLN A 346 74.55 -13.12 7.94
C GLN A 346 75.29 -13.55 9.21
N ARG A 347 75.08 -14.78 9.68
CA ARG A 347 75.79 -15.30 10.85
C ARG A 347 77.21 -15.76 10.52
N ILE A 348 77.42 -16.35 9.35
CA ILE A 348 78.73 -16.80 8.85
C ILE A 348 79.66 -15.59 8.64
N GLU A 349 79.15 -14.49 8.09
CA GLU A 349 79.92 -13.25 7.88
C GLU A 349 80.50 -12.66 9.18
N ASN A 350 79.82 -12.91 10.31
CA ASN A 350 80.23 -12.44 11.62
C ASN A 350 81.26 -13.36 12.31
N LEU A 351 81.66 -14.48 11.69
CA LEU A 351 82.62 -15.41 12.28
C LEU A 351 84.09 -14.98 12.05
N PRO A 352 84.94 -15.07 13.09
CA PRO A 352 86.36 -14.75 12.94
C PRO A 352 87.12 -15.78 12.10
N VAL A 353 88.28 -15.39 11.56
CA VAL A 353 89.18 -16.30 10.84
C VAL A 353 89.90 -17.22 11.84
N CYS A 354 89.98 -18.51 11.54
CA CYS A 354 90.67 -19.48 12.39
C CYS A 354 92.19 -19.26 12.41
N SER A 355 92.79 -19.21 13.61
CA SER A 355 94.24 -19.18 13.80
C SER A 355 94.82 -20.60 13.78
N GLY A 356 95.49 -20.98 12.68
CA GLY A 356 96.21 -22.24 12.54
C GLY A 356 95.40 -23.42 11.98
N LEU A 357 96.09 -24.40 11.38
CA LEU A 357 95.48 -25.58 10.70
C LEU A 357 94.71 -26.52 11.64
N THR A 358 95.02 -26.55 12.93
CA THR A 358 94.37 -27.41 13.93
C THR A 358 92.91 -27.03 14.20
N ALA A 359 92.55 -25.75 14.00
CA ALA A 359 91.17 -25.27 14.14
C ALA A 359 90.23 -25.76 13.02
N LEU A 360 90.77 -26.29 11.91
CA LEU A 360 89.96 -26.87 10.83
C LEU A 360 89.40 -28.25 11.20
N PHE A 361 90.09 -29.01 12.05
CA PHE A 361 89.67 -30.35 12.49
C PHE A 361 88.57 -30.32 13.58
N THR A 362 88.24 -29.15 14.12
CA THR A 362 87.19 -28.97 15.11
C THR A 362 85.86 -28.50 14.51
N ILE A 363 85.82 -28.25 13.19
CA ILE A 363 84.59 -27.90 12.46
C ILE A 363 83.73 -29.15 12.34
N ASN A 364 82.66 -29.23 13.13
CA ASN A 364 81.68 -30.29 13.06
C ASN A 364 80.36 -29.76 12.48
N LEU A 365 80.09 -30.07 11.21
CA LEU A 365 78.86 -29.68 10.52
C LEU A 365 77.59 -30.36 11.09
N LYS A 366 77.74 -31.37 11.97
CA LYS A 366 76.61 -31.98 12.69
C LYS A 366 76.32 -31.30 14.03
N SER A 367 77.14 -30.33 14.43
CA SER A 367 76.91 -29.54 15.64
C SER A 367 75.67 -28.65 15.44
N PRO A 368 74.79 -28.53 16.45
CA PRO A 368 73.69 -27.56 16.41
C PRO A 368 74.19 -26.11 16.49
N ASP A 369 75.43 -25.89 16.92
CA ASP A 369 76.06 -24.57 17.01
C ASP A 369 76.98 -24.28 15.81
N LEU A 370 77.10 -23.00 15.45
CA LEU A 370 78.04 -22.55 14.42
C LEU A 370 79.49 -22.86 14.81
N PRO A 371 80.37 -23.11 13.84
CA PRO A 371 81.79 -23.20 14.12
C PRO A 371 82.29 -21.88 14.72
N LYS A 372 83.22 -21.97 15.66
CA LYS A 372 83.76 -20.78 16.36
C LYS A 372 84.54 -19.83 15.44
N CYS A 373 84.99 -20.30 14.28
CA CYS A 373 85.76 -19.55 13.31
C CYS A 373 85.66 -20.20 11.92
N LEU A 374 86.06 -19.46 10.87
CA LEU A 374 86.11 -19.96 9.48
C LEU A 374 87.55 -20.07 8.95
N PRO A 375 87.81 -21.00 8.01
CA PRO A 375 89.10 -21.10 7.33
C PRO A 375 89.53 -19.77 6.68
N ALA A 376 90.83 -19.51 6.69
CA ALA A 376 91.43 -18.39 5.95
C ALA A 376 91.50 -18.66 4.43
N ASP A 377 91.70 -19.93 4.05
CA ASP A 377 91.67 -20.35 2.66
C ASP A 377 90.26 -20.23 2.09
N LYS A 378 90.14 -19.53 0.95
CA LYS A 378 88.86 -19.23 0.33
C LYS A 378 88.11 -20.50 -0.07
N LYS A 379 88.79 -21.49 -0.67
CA LYS A 379 88.15 -22.71 -1.17
C LYS A 379 87.64 -23.59 -0.02
N LEU A 380 88.39 -23.68 1.08
CA LEU A 380 87.96 -24.38 2.28
C LEU A 380 86.83 -23.66 3.00
N ARG A 381 86.86 -22.32 3.05
CA ARG A 381 85.75 -21.51 3.57
C ARG A 381 84.48 -21.74 2.79
N ASP A 382 84.55 -21.71 1.46
CA ASP A 382 83.39 -21.93 0.58
C ASP A 382 82.81 -23.35 0.76
N ASN A 383 83.67 -24.37 0.92
CA ASN A 383 83.24 -25.74 1.21
C ASN A 383 82.56 -25.89 2.58
N VAL A 384 83.09 -25.25 3.62
CA VAL A 384 82.48 -25.26 4.96
C VAL A 384 81.14 -24.53 4.91
N SER A 385 81.06 -23.36 4.27
CA SER A 385 79.81 -22.63 4.09
C SER A 385 78.76 -23.48 3.38
N SER A 386 79.11 -24.05 2.21
CA SER A 386 78.22 -24.94 1.45
C SER A 386 77.73 -26.14 2.27
N GLY A 387 78.59 -26.72 3.12
CA GLY A 387 78.21 -27.79 4.03
C GLY A 387 77.23 -27.35 5.13
N LEU A 388 77.34 -26.12 5.64
CA LEU A 388 76.39 -25.54 6.59
C LEU A 388 75.01 -25.31 5.93
N HIS A 389 74.99 -24.78 4.70
CA HIS A 389 73.76 -24.62 3.92
C HIS A 389 73.06 -25.95 3.67
N GLN A 390 73.79 -26.99 3.27
CA GLN A 390 73.21 -28.32 3.02
C GLN A 390 72.49 -28.91 4.26
N VAL A 391 73.02 -28.64 5.46
CA VAL A 391 72.39 -29.07 6.72
C VAL A 391 71.10 -28.30 6.97
N ILE A 392 71.10 -26.98 6.78
CA ILE A 392 69.90 -26.14 6.90
C ILE A 392 68.85 -26.54 5.87
N ASP A 393 69.21 -26.67 4.59
CA ASP A 393 68.30 -27.03 3.50
C ASP A 393 67.57 -28.34 3.78
N SER A 394 68.31 -29.35 4.27
CA SER A 394 67.73 -30.64 4.64
C SER A 394 66.77 -30.54 5.83
N GLN A 395 67.14 -29.79 6.88
CA GLN A 395 66.27 -29.59 8.05
C GLN A 395 65.01 -28.79 7.69
N VAL A 396 65.13 -27.75 6.86
CA VAL A 396 64.02 -26.93 6.39
C VAL A 396 63.09 -27.74 5.49
N THR A 397 63.63 -28.51 4.54
CA THR A 397 62.83 -29.39 3.68
C THR A 397 62.07 -30.43 4.49
N PHE A 398 62.73 -31.05 5.46
CA PHE A 398 62.09 -32.02 6.36
C PHE A 398 60.98 -31.34 7.18
N PHE A 399 61.25 -30.17 7.75
CA PHE A 399 60.26 -29.40 8.50
C PHE A 399 59.03 -29.05 7.66
N VAL A 400 59.22 -28.49 6.46
CA VAL A 400 58.10 -28.09 5.59
C VAL A 400 57.28 -29.31 5.17
N THR A 401 57.91 -30.42 4.81
CA THR A 401 57.20 -31.61 4.31
C THR A 401 56.53 -32.45 5.39
N LYS A 402 57.07 -32.47 6.62
CA LYS A 402 56.58 -33.33 7.71
C LYS A 402 55.86 -32.61 8.84
N SER A 403 56.23 -31.37 9.13
CA SER A 403 55.73 -30.65 10.30
C SER A 403 54.68 -29.60 9.96
N LEU A 404 54.69 -29.06 8.73
CA LEU A 404 53.61 -28.18 8.26
C LEU A 404 52.41 -29.01 7.74
N PRO A 405 51.18 -28.63 8.12
CA PRO A 405 49.98 -29.34 7.67
C PRO A 405 49.79 -29.22 6.15
N ILE A 406 49.15 -30.23 5.55
CA ILE A 406 48.71 -30.19 4.14
C ILE A 406 47.37 -29.48 3.97
N SER A 407 46.60 -29.32 5.05
CA SER A 407 45.28 -28.71 5.01
C SER A 407 44.91 -28.07 6.34
N PHE A 408 43.99 -27.11 6.31
CA PHE A 408 43.40 -26.50 7.49
C PHE A 408 41.90 -26.77 7.50
N ASN A 409 41.37 -27.34 8.58
CA ASN A 409 39.91 -27.50 8.76
C ASN A 409 39.41 -26.44 9.73
N PHE A 410 38.41 -25.65 9.35
CA PHE A 410 37.81 -24.68 10.23
C PHE A 410 36.29 -24.77 10.29
N SER A 411 35.78 -24.37 11.45
CA SER A 411 34.36 -24.19 11.72
C SER A 411 33.98 -22.70 11.71
N LEU A 412 32.69 -22.43 11.53
CA LEU A 412 32.17 -21.06 11.54
C LEU A 412 32.54 -20.28 12.82
N SER A 413 32.50 -20.96 13.98
CA SER A 413 32.85 -20.40 15.30
C SER A 413 34.30 -19.89 15.42
N GLN A 414 35.22 -20.43 14.60
CA GLN A 414 36.62 -20.00 14.57
C GLN A 414 36.81 -18.74 13.71
N VAL A 415 35.91 -18.50 12.75
CA VAL A 415 35.87 -17.29 11.92
C VAL A 415 35.20 -16.15 12.67
N SER A 416 34.14 -16.48 13.40
CA SER A 416 33.20 -15.52 13.99
C SER A 416 33.58 -15.05 15.40
N GLY A 417 34.78 -15.37 15.89
CA GLY A 417 35.28 -14.91 17.19
C GLY A 417 34.82 -15.73 18.41
N GLY A 418 34.22 -16.90 18.22
CA GLY A 418 33.79 -17.79 19.30
C GLY A 418 32.41 -18.43 19.07
N LYS A 419 31.98 -19.30 20.00
CA LYS A 419 30.63 -19.87 20.01
C LYS A 419 29.61 -18.82 20.48
N ASN A 420 28.44 -18.76 19.84
CA ASN A 420 27.37 -17.78 20.09
C ASN A 420 27.78 -16.31 19.81
N SER A 421 28.65 -16.08 18.85
CA SER A 421 28.85 -14.72 18.36
C SER A 421 27.62 -14.23 17.60
N ASP A 422 27.47 -12.91 17.49
CA ASP A 422 26.36 -12.29 16.75
C ASP A 422 26.28 -12.81 15.29
N ILE A 423 27.44 -13.07 14.67
CA ILE A 423 27.55 -13.64 13.33
C ILE A 423 26.97 -15.06 13.25
N GLU A 424 27.26 -15.92 14.25
CA GLU A 424 26.72 -17.30 14.28
C GLU A 424 25.20 -17.29 14.48
N LYS A 425 24.69 -16.35 15.27
CA LYS A 425 23.24 -16.15 15.46
C LYS A 425 22.59 -15.69 14.14
N SER A 426 23.14 -14.67 13.48
CA SER A 426 22.62 -14.17 12.21
C SER A 426 22.64 -15.24 11.12
N ILE A 427 23.68 -16.08 11.03
CA ILE A 427 23.72 -17.19 10.06
C ILE A 427 22.62 -18.22 10.34
N ARG A 428 22.32 -18.51 11.61
CA ARG A 428 21.22 -19.40 11.97
C ARG A 428 19.85 -18.81 11.62
N GLU A 429 19.66 -17.52 11.84
CA GLU A 429 18.44 -16.79 11.45
C GLU A 429 18.27 -16.81 9.92
N ILE A 430 19.32 -16.44 9.18
CA ILE A 430 19.35 -16.51 7.71
C ILE A 430 19.01 -17.91 7.23
N LYS A 431 19.64 -18.95 7.78
CA LYS A 431 19.35 -20.35 7.45
C LYS A 431 17.88 -20.73 7.72
N GLY A 432 17.29 -20.20 8.79
CA GLY A 432 15.86 -20.35 9.07
C GLY A 432 14.99 -19.74 7.97
N ILE A 433 15.31 -18.52 7.55
CA ILE A 433 14.64 -17.81 6.45
C ILE A 433 14.81 -18.56 5.12
N MET A 434 16.02 -19.04 4.81
CA MET A 434 16.28 -19.77 3.55
C MET A 434 15.47 -21.06 3.43
N LYS A 435 15.17 -21.72 4.56
CA LYS A 435 14.37 -22.95 4.56
C LYS A 435 12.87 -22.70 4.51
N LYS A 436 12.40 -21.71 5.27
CA LYS A 436 10.96 -21.45 5.45
C LYS A 436 10.41 -20.44 4.45
N GLY A 437 11.27 -19.67 3.82
CA GLY A 437 10.88 -18.42 3.17
C GLY A 437 10.78 -17.28 4.18
N ILE A 438 10.50 -16.09 3.66
CA ILE A 438 10.03 -14.96 4.48
C ILE A 438 8.53 -15.16 4.64
N VAL A 439 8.10 -15.45 5.87
CA VAL A 439 6.70 -15.67 6.19
C VAL A 439 6.19 -14.44 6.93
N PHE A 440 5.07 -13.89 6.45
CA PHE A 440 4.38 -12.77 7.04
C PHE A 440 2.97 -13.20 7.44
N THR A 441 2.67 -13.09 8.72
CA THR A 441 1.47 -13.64 9.36
C THR A 441 0.53 -12.55 9.87
N ASP A 442 -0.62 -12.95 10.41
CA ASP A 442 -1.55 -12.06 11.10
C ASP A 442 -0.87 -11.24 12.20
N GLU A 443 -0.01 -11.89 13.01
CA GLU A 443 0.66 -11.23 14.14
C GLU A 443 1.59 -10.11 13.65
N ASP A 444 2.37 -10.39 12.61
CA ASP A 444 3.27 -9.41 11.99
C ASP A 444 2.48 -8.24 11.38
N PHE A 445 1.33 -8.53 10.76
CA PHE A 445 0.45 -7.52 10.19
C PHE A 445 -0.16 -6.61 11.27
N TYR A 446 -0.64 -7.19 12.38
CA TYR A 446 -1.16 -6.42 13.49
C TYR A 446 -0.08 -5.61 14.21
N GLU A 447 1.14 -6.13 14.35
CA GLU A 447 2.25 -5.39 14.97
C GLU A 447 2.57 -4.10 14.21
N ILE A 448 2.69 -4.18 12.88
CA ILE A 448 2.91 -3.01 12.01
C ILE A 448 1.80 -1.97 12.17
N LEU A 449 0.55 -2.42 12.33
CA LEU A 449 -0.60 -1.53 12.44
C LEU A 449 -0.82 -0.99 13.85
N LEU A 450 -0.42 -1.69 14.90
CA LEU A 450 -0.50 -1.19 16.28
C LEU A 450 0.48 -0.02 16.52
N ASP A 451 1.62 -0.02 15.85
CA ASP A 451 2.53 1.13 15.79
C ASP A 451 1.89 2.37 15.15
N SER A 452 0.79 2.20 14.39
CA SER A 452 0.02 3.28 13.76
C SER A 452 -1.12 3.88 14.63
N ASN A 453 -1.13 3.63 15.94
CA ASN A 453 -2.12 4.16 16.92
C ASN A 453 -3.57 3.67 16.76
N ASN A 454 -3.83 2.58 16.04
CA ASN A 454 -5.20 2.13 15.75
C ASN A 454 -5.60 0.84 16.50
N GLN A 455 -6.06 0.99 17.75
CA GLN A 455 -6.40 -0.14 18.65
C GLN A 455 -7.60 -1.00 18.19
N ASN A 456 -8.45 -0.48 17.29
CA ASN A 456 -9.68 -1.15 16.85
C ASN A 456 -9.55 -1.82 15.47
N PHE A 457 -8.33 -1.93 14.93
CA PHE A 457 -8.14 -2.40 13.56
C PHE A 457 -8.66 -3.83 13.32
N LYS A 458 -8.46 -4.73 14.28
CA LYS A 458 -8.96 -6.11 14.19
C LYS A 458 -10.49 -6.17 14.05
N GLU A 459 -11.19 -5.37 14.85
CA GLU A 459 -12.66 -5.26 14.77
C GLU A 459 -13.08 -4.73 13.39
N ASN A 460 -12.34 -3.79 12.81
CA ASN A 460 -12.62 -3.29 11.47
C ASN A 460 -12.40 -4.35 10.37
N ILE A 461 -11.35 -5.19 10.47
CA ILE A 461 -11.15 -6.31 9.54
C ILE A 461 -12.32 -7.28 9.64
N ASP A 462 -12.70 -7.67 10.85
CA ASP A 462 -13.79 -8.62 11.07
C ASP A 462 -15.11 -8.06 10.49
N LEU A 463 -15.39 -6.76 10.69
CA LEU A 463 -16.53 -6.08 10.05
C LEU A 463 -16.48 -6.17 8.53
N ILE A 464 -15.31 -5.92 7.91
CA ILE A 464 -15.14 -6.00 6.46
C ILE A 464 -15.39 -7.43 5.96
N ARG A 465 -14.85 -8.44 6.66
CA ARG A 465 -15.04 -9.87 6.35
C ARG A 465 -16.49 -10.32 6.46
N GLU A 466 -17.28 -9.66 7.31
CA GLU A 466 -18.71 -9.88 7.47
C GLU A 466 -19.58 -9.11 6.45
N GLY A 467 -18.98 -8.43 5.46
CA GLY A 467 -19.69 -7.63 4.45
C GLY A 467 -19.84 -6.14 4.82
N PHE A 468 -19.39 -5.77 6.01
CA PHE A 468 -19.52 -4.45 6.63
C PHE A 468 -20.98 -4.04 6.89
N PRO A 469 -21.73 -4.81 7.71
CA PRO A 469 -23.10 -4.47 8.05
C PRO A 469 -23.16 -3.20 8.90
N VAL A 470 -23.67 -2.11 8.33
CA VAL A 470 -23.84 -0.85 9.06
C VAL A 470 -25.23 -0.78 9.65
N LYS A 471 -25.30 -0.77 10.98
CA LYS A 471 -26.53 -0.55 11.73
C LYS A 471 -26.86 0.94 11.82
N PHE A 472 -28.03 1.28 11.30
CA PHE A 472 -28.60 2.60 11.36
C PHE A 472 -29.66 2.66 12.46
N ASP A 473 -29.34 3.36 13.55
CA ASP A 473 -30.19 3.53 14.72
C ASP A 473 -30.31 5.02 15.11
N SER A 474 -30.93 5.29 16.27
CA SER A 474 -31.08 6.65 16.77
C SER A 474 -29.77 7.38 17.08
N ASN A 475 -28.69 6.64 17.36
CA ASN A 475 -27.39 7.21 17.68
C ASN A 475 -26.69 7.70 16.41
N ASN A 476 -26.74 6.90 15.34
CA ASN A 476 -26.07 7.19 14.08
C ASN A 476 -26.91 8.07 13.14
N LEU A 477 -28.25 8.02 13.24
CA LEU A 477 -29.17 8.86 12.45
C LEU A 477 -29.77 10.00 13.27
N GLY A 478 -29.02 10.55 14.23
CA GLY A 478 -29.46 11.66 15.09
C GLY A 478 -29.98 12.87 14.30
N PHE A 479 -29.38 13.15 13.13
CA PHE A 479 -29.82 14.23 12.23
C PHE A 479 -31.24 14.03 11.68
N PHE A 480 -31.70 12.78 11.52
CA PHE A 480 -33.04 12.46 11.04
C PHE A 480 -34.08 12.39 12.17
N GLN A 481 -33.69 12.44 13.44
CA GLN A 481 -34.63 12.41 14.58
C GLN A 481 -35.70 13.52 14.54
N PRO A 482 -35.37 14.79 14.22
CA PRO A 482 -36.38 15.83 14.06
C PRO A 482 -37.39 15.45 12.96
N ILE A 483 -36.90 14.91 11.84
CA ILE A 483 -37.73 14.47 10.72
C ILE A 483 -38.59 13.28 11.14
N LYS A 484 -38.03 12.27 11.82
CA LYS A 484 -38.76 11.11 12.37
C LYS A 484 -39.90 11.52 13.30
N SER A 485 -39.71 12.57 14.10
CA SER A 485 -40.74 13.09 15.02
C SER A 485 -41.85 13.91 14.32
N ILE A 486 -41.57 14.43 13.12
CA ILE A 486 -42.44 15.35 12.37
C ILE A 486 -43.14 14.63 11.21
N ALA A 487 -42.49 13.70 10.53
CA ALA A 487 -43.01 12.99 9.35
C ALA A 487 -44.36 12.29 9.58
N PRO A 488 -44.59 11.57 10.71
CA PRO A 488 -45.91 11.00 10.99
C PRO A 488 -46.99 12.08 11.13
N LYS A 489 -46.63 13.23 11.72
CA LYS A 489 -47.53 14.38 11.88
C LYS A 489 -47.81 15.06 10.54
N LEU A 490 -46.80 15.19 9.68
CA LEU A 490 -46.91 15.73 8.31
C LEU A 490 -47.85 14.88 7.46
N SER A 491 -47.75 13.55 7.55
CA SER A 491 -48.69 12.63 6.89
C SER A 491 -50.13 12.93 7.31
N LEU A 492 -50.39 13.06 8.61
CA LEU A 492 -51.71 13.39 9.13
C LEU A 492 -52.18 14.78 8.66
N LEU A 493 -51.26 15.75 8.64
CA LEU A 493 -51.53 17.11 8.16
C LEU A 493 -51.78 17.18 6.65
N SER A 494 -51.21 16.26 5.85
CA SER A 494 -51.41 16.21 4.40
C SER A 494 -52.87 15.96 4.01
N TYR A 495 -53.64 15.28 4.88
CA TYR A 495 -55.06 15.03 4.67
C TYR A 495 -55.94 16.28 4.89
N PHE A 496 -55.43 17.34 5.54
CA PHE A 496 -56.22 18.58 5.73
C PHE A 496 -56.61 19.24 4.40
N GLN A 497 -55.88 19.02 3.31
CA GLN A 497 -56.25 19.54 1.99
C GLN A 497 -57.66 19.09 1.57
N TRP A 498 -58.05 17.87 1.96
CA TRP A 498 -59.37 17.30 1.67
C TRP A 498 -60.48 17.93 2.52
N ILE A 499 -60.16 18.48 3.69
CA ILE A 499 -61.10 19.24 4.55
C ILE A 499 -61.39 20.63 3.96
N PHE A 500 -60.44 21.23 3.24
CA PHE A 500 -60.66 22.53 2.61
C PHE A 500 -61.57 22.45 1.38
N ILE A 501 -61.68 21.32 0.70
CA ILE A 501 -62.62 21.12 -0.42
C ILE A 501 -64.08 21.43 -0.03
N PRO A 502 -64.67 20.80 1.01
CA PRO A 502 -66.02 21.11 1.44
C PRO A 502 -66.16 22.53 1.98
N ILE A 503 -65.13 23.09 2.64
CA ILE A 503 -65.13 24.50 3.08
C ILE A 503 -65.24 25.44 1.88
N ILE A 504 -64.47 25.20 0.82
CA ILE A 504 -64.52 25.97 -0.43
C ILE A 504 -65.92 25.83 -1.07
N LEU A 505 -66.50 24.63 -1.07
CA LEU A 505 -67.87 24.42 -1.56
C LEU A 505 -68.90 25.20 -0.75
N VAL A 506 -68.78 25.24 0.58
CA VAL A 506 -69.67 25.99 1.48
C VAL A 506 -69.53 27.50 1.25
N ILE A 507 -68.31 28.03 1.18
CA ILE A 507 -68.05 29.45 0.87
C ILE A 507 -68.64 29.82 -0.49
N SER A 508 -68.48 28.93 -1.48
CA SER A 508 -69.07 29.08 -2.82
C SER A 508 -70.61 29.07 -2.79
N PHE A 509 -71.21 28.24 -1.94
CA PHE A 509 -72.66 28.11 -1.78
C PHE A 509 -73.28 29.33 -1.08
N ILE A 510 -72.54 29.98 -0.17
CA ILE A 510 -72.95 31.18 0.55
C ILE A 510 -72.87 32.43 -0.34
N GLY A 511 -71.83 32.54 -1.18
CA GLY A 511 -71.57 33.72 -2.03
C GLY A 511 -72.44 33.81 -3.29
N GLY A 512 -72.87 32.68 -3.85
CA GLY A 512 -73.62 32.61 -5.10
C GLY A 512 -75.15 32.68 -4.97
N HIS A 513 -75.81 33.45 -5.84
CA HIS A 513 -77.27 33.46 -5.96
C HIS A 513 -77.72 32.52 -7.09
N GLY A 514 -78.55 31.52 -6.76
CA GLY A 514 -79.00 30.49 -7.71
C GLY A 514 -77.89 29.48 -8.04
N PHE A 515 -78.26 28.34 -8.64
CA PHE A 515 -77.32 27.24 -8.91
C PHE A 515 -76.16 27.68 -9.84
N LEU A 516 -76.48 28.38 -10.92
CA LEU A 516 -75.48 28.96 -11.85
C LEU A 516 -74.60 30.03 -11.19
N GLY A 517 -75.16 30.84 -10.29
CA GLY A 517 -74.39 31.86 -9.58
C GLY A 517 -73.39 31.26 -8.58
N LYS A 518 -73.75 30.14 -7.93
CA LYS A 518 -72.87 29.37 -7.03
C LYS A 518 -71.71 28.73 -7.76
N ILE A 519 -71.97 28.15 -8.93
CA ILE A 519 -70.92 27.56 -9.77
C ILE A 519 -69.94 28.64 -10.26
N LYS A 520 -70.43 29.78 -10.77
CA LYS A 520 -69.57 30.91 -11.18
C LYS A 520 -68.72 31.45 -10.02
N TRP A 521 -69.29 31.54 -8.82
CA TRP A 521 -68.56 31.95 -7.61
C TRP A 521 -67.48 30.94 -7.23
N SER A 522 -67.79 29.65 -7.26
CA SER A 522 -66.83 28.58 -6.96
C SER A 522 -65.65 28.56 -7.93
N LEU A 523 -65.92 28.71 -9.24
CA LEU A 523 -64.90 28.88 -10.27
C LEU A 523 -64.01 30.09 -9.98
N GLY A 524 -64.60 31.25 -9.65
CA GLY A 524 -63.83 32.45 -9.32
C GLY A 524 -62.89 32.26 -8.13
N ILE A 525 -63.36 31.58 -7.08
CA ILE A 525 -62.57 31.28 -5.88
C ILE A 525 -61.42 30.33 -6.21
N ILE A 526 -61.71 29.18 -6.84
CA ILE A 526 -60.70 28.16 -7.13
C ILE A 526 -59.63 28.72 -8.08
N GLY A 527 -60.06 29.47 -9.12
CA GLY A 527 -59.15 30.13 -10.04
C GLY A 527 -58.24 31.16 -9.35
N PHE A 528 -58.82 31.99 -8.46
CA PHE A 528 -58.04 32.94 -7.66
C PHE A 528 -57.00 32.23 -6.80
N TRP A 529 -57.36 31.14 -6.15
CA TRP A 529 -56.46 30.38 -5.28
C TRP A 529 -55.33 29.67 -6.03
N VAL A 530 -55.62 29.05 -7.18
CA VAL A 530 -54.58 28.43 -8.01
C VAL A 530 -53.60 29.49 -8.51
N ILE A 531 -54.10 30.62 -9.02
CA ILE A 531 -53.24 31.73 -9.48
C ILE A 531 -52.45 32.32 -8.32
N PHE A 532 -53.09 32.54 -7.18
CA PHE A 532 -52.44 33.10 -6.00
C PHE A 532 -51.37 32.15 -5.44
N TYR A 533 -51.63 30.84 -5.40
CA TYR A 533 -50.64 29.83 -5.04
C TYR A 533 -49.46 29.85 -6.00
N LEU A 534 -49.70 29.85 -7.32
CA LEU A 534 -48.63 29.89 -8.32
C LEU A 534 -47.81 31.19 -8.21
N LEU A 535 -48.44 32.35 -8.03
CA LEU A 535 -47.76 33.62 -7.83
C LEU A 535 -46.96 33.64 -6.53
N LEU A 536 -47.54 33.18 -5.43
CA LEU A 536 -46.86 33.19 -4.13
C LEU A 536 -45.71 32.18 -4.12
N PHE A 537 -45.91 30.98 -4.67
CA PHE A 537 -44.86 29.97 -4.82
C PHE A 537 -43.72 30.47 -5.70
N THR A 538 -44.01 31.00 -6.89
CA THR A 538 -42.97 31.55 -7.77
C THR A 538 -42.24 32.74 -7.16
N LEU A 539 -42.93 33.59 -6.40
CA LEU A 539 -42.33 34.72 -5.70
C LEU A 539 -41.43 34.23 -4.55
N VAL A 540 -41.92 33.35 -3.69
CA VAL A 540 -41.14 32.77 -2.58
C VAL A 540 -39.93 32.01 -3.12
N TRP A 541 -40.09 31.20 -4.17
CA TRP A 541 -39.00 30.44 -4.80
C TRP A 541 -37.96 31.33 -5.50
N ARG A 542 -38.34 32.54 -5.89
CA ARG A 542 -37.40 33.51 -6.48
C ARG A 542 -36.60 34.26 -5.41
N PHE A 543 -37.18 34.48 -4.23
CA PHE A 543 -36.55 35.22 -3.13
C PHE A 543 -35.73 34.32 -2.20
N VAL A 544 -36.25 33.14 -1.91
CA VAL A 544 -35.49 32.09 -1.23
C VAL A 544 -34.80 31.33 -2.36
N SER A 545 -33.48 31.43 -2.50
CA SER A 545 -32.68 30.56 -3.38
C SER A 545 -32.28 29.33 -2.56
N PRO A 546 -33.16 28.32 -2.40
CA PRO A 546 -32.88 27.17 -1.53
C PRO A 546 -31.61 26.44 -1.96
N GLY A 547 -31.25 26.46 -3.25
CA GLY A 547 -30.00 25.88 -3.73
C GLY A 547 -28.75 26.53 -3.13
N GLU A 548 -28.71 27.87 -3.05
CA GLU A 548 -27.57 28.59 -2.44
C GLU A 548 -27.50 28.36 -0.93
N ILE A 549 -28.65 28.29 -0.25
CA ILE A 549 -28.72 28.04 1.20
C ILE A 549 -28.26 26.61 1.51
N ILE A 550 -28.72 25.62 0.74
CA ILE A 550 -28.31 24.21 0.89
C ILE A 550 -26.82 24.08 0.57
N PHE A 551 -26.34 24.73 -0.49
CA PHE A 551 -24.92 24.72 -0.83
C PHE A 551 -24.06 25.30 0.30
N GLN A 552 -24.43 26.42 0.92
CA GLN A 552 -23.68 26.97 2.06
C GLN A 552 -23.60 26.02 3.26
N ILE A 553 -24.53 25.07 3.38
CA ILE A 553 -24.55 24.06 4.45
C ILE A 553 -23.67 22.85 4.10
N ILE A 554 -23.64 22.45 2.83
CA ILE A 554 -22.97 21.23 2.35
C ILE A 554 -21.59 21.53 1.74
N GLU A 555 -21.29 22.80 1.46
CA GLU A 555 -20.03 23.26 0.87
C GLU A 555 -18.85 22.58 1.58
N VAL A 556 -18.06 21.88 0.78
CA VAL A 556 -16.91 21.16 1.28
C VAL A 556 -15.78 22.16 1.42
N LYS A 557 -15.39 22.45 2.66
CA LYS A 557 -14.37 23.46 2.96
C LYS A 557 -12.98 22.89 3.19
N ASN A 558 -12.90 21.63 3.60
CA ASN A 558 -11.64 20.89 3.79
C ASN A 558 -11.93 19.39 3.66
N LEU A 559 -11.31 18.76 2.67
CA LEU A 559 -11.14 17.31 2.61
C LEU A 559 -9.65 17.05 2.76
N SER A 560 -9.26 16.22 3.74
CA SER A 560 -7.85 15.89 4.00
C SER A 560 -7.14 15.22 2.81
N PHE A 561 -7.91 14.74 1.84
CA PHE A 561 -7.43 14.04 0.66
C PHE A 561 -6.97 14.97 -0.47
N PHE A 562 -7.56 16.16 -0.60
CA PHE A 562 -7.25 17.10 -1.68
C PHE A 562 -6.34 18.22 -1.17
N THR A 563 -5.15 18.34 -1.74
CA THR A 563 -4.22 19.42 -1.40
C THR A 563 -4.33 20.60 -2.37
N ASP A 564 -4.80 20.36 -3.60
CA ASP A 564 -5.00 21.39 -4.61
C ASP A 564 -6.35 22.12 -4.43
N PRO A 565 -6.35 23.45 -4.20
CA PRO A 565 -7.58 24.22 -4.08
C PRO A 565 -8.44 24.23 -5.35
N LYS A 566 -7.86 23.97 -6.53
CA LYS A 566 -8.62 23.90 -7.79
C LYS A 566 -9.52 22.66 -7.85
N SER A 567 -9.02 21.51 -7.39
CA SER A 567 -9.80 20.28 -7.28
C SER A 567 -11.05 20.51 -6.43
N LEU A 568 -10.87 21.21 -5.31
CA LEU A 568 -11.95 21.56 -4.39
C LEU A 568 -12.96 22.52 -5.03
N GLU A 569 -12.51 23.47 -5.86
CA GLU A 569 -13.37 24.39 -6.61
C GLU A 569 -14.23 23.65 -7.63
N ILE A 570 -13.65 22.70 -8.38
CA ILE A 570 -14.36 21.86 -9.36
C ILE A 570 -15.43 21.02 -8.66
N ILE A 571 -15.09 20.34 -7.57
CA ILE A 571 -16.05 19.51 -6.80
C ILE A 571 -17.20 20.36 -6.26
N ASN A 572 -16.89 21.52 -5.68
CA ASN A 572 -17.90 22.42 -5.15
C ASN A 572 -18.81 22.99 -6.26
N PHE A 573 -18.25 23.30 -7.44
CA PHE A 573 -19.04 23.74 -8.59
C PHE A 573 -20.04 22.67 -9.03
N GLU A 574 -19.62 21.41 -9.10
CA GLU A 574 -20.50 20.31 -9.50
C GLU A 574 -21.53 19.95 -8.44
N LEU A 575 -21.16 20.02 -7.15
CA LEU A 575 -22.11 19.88 -6.06
C LEU A 575 -23.21 20.96 -6.15
N LEU A 576 -22.83 22.21 -6.44
CA LEU A 576 -23.79 23.30 -6.64
C LEU A 576 -24.69 23.04 -7.86
N SER A 577 -24.14 22.52 -8.96
CA SER A 577 -24.88 22.13 -10.16
C SER A 577 -25.91 21.04 -9.85
N ALA A 578 -25.49 19.98 -9.16
CA ALA A 578 -26.34 18.88 -8.71
C ALA A 578 -27.48 19.37 -7.81
N ILE A 579 -27.17 20.20 -6.80
CA ILE A 579 -28.18 20.82 -5.92
C ILE A 579 -29.17 21.65 -6.73
N LYS A 580 -28.71 22.46 -7.69
CA LYS A 580 -29.56 23.30 -8.53
C LYS A 580 -30.51 22.45 -9.39
N ASN A 581 -30.02 21.35 -9.97
CA ASN A 581 -30.84 20.42 -10.74
C ASN A 581 -31.89 19.72 -9.86
N GLY A 582 -31.49 19.28 -8.66
CA GLY A 582 -32.43 18.77 -7.65
C GLY A 582 -33.51 19.80 -7.29
N MET A 583 -33.14 21.06 -7.06
CA MET A 583 -34.11 22.11 -6.78
C MET A 583 -35.07 22.37 -7.95
N ILE A 584 -34.60 22.28 -9.20
CA ILE A 584 -35.48 22.39 -10.38
C ILE A 584 -36.47 21.22 -10.42
N PHE A 585 -36.03 20.00 -10.12
CA PHE A 585 -36.89 18.84 -10.02
C PHE A 585 -37.97 19.03 -8.93
N ILE A 586 -37.57 19.46 -7.73
CA ILE A 586 -38.49 19.76 -6.63
C ILE A 586 -39.52 20.79 -7.08
N ARG A 587 -39.08 21.91 -7.67
CA ARG A 587 -39.98 22.94 -8.18
C ARG A 587 -41.01 22.37 -9.16
N ASN A 588 -40.57 21.54 -10.09
CA ASN A 588 -41.44 20.94 -11.11
C ASN A 588 -42.45 19.96 -10.49
N LYS A 589 -42.04 19.14 -9.51
CA LYS A 589 -42.95 18.25 -8.76
C LYS A 589 -43.99 19.04 -7.96
N PHE A 590 -43.58 20.13 -7.30
CA PHE A 590 -44.51 21.04 -6.61
C PHE A 590 -45.54 21.66 -7.57
N LEU A 591 -45.11 22.09 -8.76
CA LEU A 591 -46.01 22.62 -9.79
C LEU A 591 -46.96 21.55 -10.34
N LEU A 592 -46.49 20.32 -10.56
CA LEU A 592 -47.31 19.17 -10.97
C LEU A 592 -48.41 18.85 -9.95
N GLY A 593 -48.13 19.02 -8.65
CA GLY A 593 -49.10 18.82 -7.57
C GLY A 593 -50.31 19.77 -7.62
N VAL A 594 -50.24 20.87 -8.39
CA VAL A 594 -51.35 21.83 -8.59
C VAL A 594 -52.28 21.40 -9.75
N ILE A 595 -51.82 20.53 -10.64
CA ILE A 595 -52.58 20.09 -11.82
C ILE A 595 -53.95 19.48 -11.49
N PRO A 596 -54.10 18.60 -10.47
CA PRO A 596 -55.40 18.06 -10.11
C PRO A 596 -56.44 19.14 -9.79
N TRP A 597 -56.01 20.25 -9.18
CA TRP A 597 -56.87 21.41 -8.89
C TRP A 597 -57.23 22.19 -10.15
N GLY A 598 -56.30 22.29 -11.11
CA GLY A 598 -56.57 22.81 -12.44
C GLY A 598 -57.60 21.97 -13.20
N VAL A 599 -57.47 20.64 -13.17
CA VAL A 599 -58.43 19.70 -13.79
C VAL A 599 -59.79 19.81 -13.14
N PHE A 600 -59.85 19.86 -11.81
CA PHE A 600 -61.09 20.07 -11.05
C PHE A 600 -61.77 21.39 -11.42
N PHE A 601 -60.97 22.47 -11.57
CA PHE A 601 -61.45 23.76 -12.04
C PHE A 601 -62.06 23.66 -13.45
N PHE A 602 -61.39 23.01 -14.41
CA PHE A 602 -61.91 22.81 -15.77
C PHE A 602 -63.17 21.94 -15.80
N PHE A 603 -63.24 20.91 -14.94
CA PHE A 603 -64.44 20.08 -14.80
C PHE A 603 -65.65 20.91 -14.34
N LEU A 604 -65.48 21.75 -13.31
CA LEU A 604 -66.52 22.69 -12.87
C LEU A 604 -66.89 23.70 -13.98
N LEU A 605 -65.93 24.13 -14.79
CA LEU A 605 -66.13 25.00 -15.94
C LEU A 605 -67.00 24.32 -17.00
N GLY A 606 -66.74 23.04 -17.29
CA GLY A 606 -67.54 22.20 -18.19
C GLY A 606 -68.98 22.05 -17.71
N ILE A 607 -69.19 21.79 -16.42
CA ILE A 607 -70.53 21.74 -15.81
C ILE A 607 -71.26 23.08 -15.98
N ASN A 608 -70.59 24.21 -15.70
CA ASN A 608 -71.17 25.55 -15.89
C ASN A 608 -71.59 25.79 -17.35
N PHE A 609 -70.76 25.38 -18.31
CA PHE A 609 -71.05 25.55 -19.74
C PHE A 609 -72.25 24.71 -20.19
N LEU A 610 -72.32 23.44 -19.75
CA LEU A 610 -73.46 22.56 -20.02
C LEU A 610 -74.77 23.12 -19.43
N LEU A 611 -74.73 23.63 -18.20
CA LEU A 611 -75.88 24.24 -17.55
C LEU A 611 -76.33 25.54 -18.22
N GLN A 612 -75.41 26.37 -18.72
CA GLN A 612 -75.78 27.56 -19.50
C GLN A 612 -76.43 27.19 -20.82
N LYS A 613 -75.94 26.15 -21.51
CA LYS A 613 -76.52 25.67 -22.76
C LYS A 613 -77.95 25.16 -22.52
N ASN A 614 -78.19 24.37 -21.47
CA ASN A 614 -79.52 23.85 -21.14
C ASN A 614 -80.51 24.96 -20.72
N ASN A 615 -80.06 25.95 -19.96
CA ASN A 615 -80.91 27.08 -19.55
C ASN A 615 -81.30 28.00 -20.73
N LYS A 616 -80.47 28.02 -21.78
CA LYS A 616 -80.79 28.72 -23.05
C LYS A 616 -81.86 27.96 -23.85
N TYR A 617 -81.83 26.62 -23.82
CA TYR A 617 -82.83 25.76 -24.46
C TYR A 617 -84.20 25.81 -23.77
N THR A 618 -84.27 25.79 -22.44
CA THR A 618 -85.54 25.93 -21.70
C THR A 618 -86.16 27.32 -21.86
N LYS A 619 -85.34 28.37 -21.95
CA LYS A 619 -85.85 29.73 -22.23
C LYS A 619 -86.37 29.88 -23.67
N PHE A 620 -85.80 29.14 -24.63
CA PHE A 620 -86.29 29.07 -26.01
C PHE A 620 -87.61 28.29 -26.13
N LEU A 621 -87.79 27.23 -25.33
CA LEU A 621 -89.02 26.43 -25.31
C LEU A 621 -90.18 27.18 -24.63
N ASN A 622 -89.94 27.93 -23.55
CA ASN A 622 -90.99 28.71 -22.88
C ASN A 622 -91.40 29.99 -23.61
N THR A 623 -90.59 30.55 -24.50
CA THR A 623 -90.99 31.72 -25.32
C THR A 623 -91.92 31.35 -26.48
N ASN A 624 -92.15 30.07 -26.76
CA ASN A 624 -93.04 29.63 -27.84
C ASN A 624 -94.49 29.36 -27.40
N ASP A 625 -94.83 29.44 -26.11
CA ASP A 625 -96.19 29.16 -25.60
C ASP A 625 -97.03 30.41 -25.25
N GLU A 626 -96.52 31.63 -25.42
CA GLU A 626 -97.30 32.88 -25.23
C GLU A 626 -97.79 33.53 -26.55
N SER A 627 -97.84 32.78 -27.66
CA SER A 627 -98.40 33.28 -28.94
C SER A 627 -99.47 32.36 -29.55
N LYS A 628 -100.44 31.91 -28.74
CA LYS A 628 -101.73 31.42 -29.24
C LYS A 628 -102.90 31.94 -28.43
#